data_AF-A0A3C1BIC0-F1
#
_entry.id   AF-A0A3C1BIC0-F1
#
_cell.length_a   1.000
_cell.length_b   1.000
_cell.length_c   1.000
_cell.angle_alpha   90.00
_cell.angle_beta   90.00
_cell.angle_gamma   90.00
#
_symmetry.space_group_name_H-M   'P 1'
#
loop_
_entity.id
_entity.type
_entity.pdbx_description
1 polymer ?
#
loop_
_entity_poly.entity_id
_entity_poly.type
_entity_poly.pdbx_seq_one_letter_code
_entity_poly.pdbx_strand_id
1 'polypeptide(L)'
;MKEFISNLFGQNGFIVSDGNGIKLFSYGSEANKKVYWVLIERDSLDILPEQSEIFSACKALNKQPEMDKNISLIVLIKLTDKQSVRMAKPQILKIEENAFYFKKYVLYYTDAEYQQLLVNKGDKSELEFITYQITHVDCFKVYKANPQDLNWQSLVYRMTLKFPFIPVPIKTNKGLASLFEDNKVKLATKRFTELDDKLVELYNPMAINEINNLTPSEILAKLISTVK
;
A
#
# COMPACT_ATOMS: atom_id res chain seq x y z
N MET A 1 21.06 1.73 8.73
CA MET A 1 19.77 1.90 8.02
C MET A 1 19.94 2.60 6.67
N LYS A 2 20.73 3.67 6.57
CA LYS A 2 21.03 4.36 5.29
C LYS A 2 21.46 3.44 4.15
N GLU A 3 22.37 2.50 4.42
CA GLU A 3 22.82 1.52 3.42
C GLU A 3 21.71 0.54 3.01
N PHE A 4 20.88 0.07 3.96
CA PHE A 4 19.72 -0.78 3.65
C PHE A 4 18.78 -0.09 2.64
N ILE A 5 18.46 1.19 2.86
CA ILE A 5 17.61 1.98 1.95
C ILE A 5 18.33 2.19 0.61
N SER A 6 19.63 2.47 0.63
CA SER A 6 20.42 2.65 -0.60
C SER A 6 20.40 1.39 -1.47
N ASN A 7 20.58 0.21 -0.86
CA ASN A 7 20.49 -1.08 -1.53
C ASN A 7 19.08 -1.33 -2.08
N LEU A 8 18.04 -0.99 -1.31
CA LEU A 8 16.65 -1.10 -1.75
C LEU A 8 16.36 -0.26 -3.01
N PHE A 9 16.88 0.97 -3.08
CA PHE A 9 16.79 1.80 -4.29
C PHE A 9 17.55 1.16 -5.47
N GLY A 10 18.80 0.73 -5.25
CA GLY A 10 19.61 0.08 -6.29
C GLY A 10 18.95 -1.17 -6.87
N GLN A 11 18.35 -2.02 -6.03
CA GLN A 11 17.61 -3.22 -6.44
C GLN A 11 16.32 -2.90 -7.21
N ASN A 12 15.80 -1.67 -7.11
CA ASN A 12 14.69 -1.17 -7.93
C ASN A 12 15.15 -0.42 -9.19
N GLY A 13 16.44 -0.49 -9.55
CA GLY A 13 16.99 0.09 -10.78
C GLY A 13 17.32 1.58 -10.69
N PHE A 14 17.35 2.16 -9.48
CA PHE A 14 17.85 3.51 -9.29
C PHE A 14 19.39 3.53 -9.27
N ILE A 15 19.95 4.57 -9.87
CA ILE A 15 21.37 4.89 -9.82
C ILE A 15 21.57 5.94 -8.72
N VAL A 16 22.60 5.76 -7.91
CA VAL A 16 22.96 6.69 -6.84
C VAL A 16 24.05 7.67 -7.28
N SER A 17 23.83 8.94 -6.99
CA SER A 17 24.82 10.01 -7.01
C SER A 17 25.01 10.49 -5.57
N ASP A 18 26.21 10.36 -5.03
CA ASP A 18 26.55 10.77 -3.66
C ASP A 18 27.41 12.04 -3.71
N GLY A 19 27.17 12.97 -2.81
CA GLY A 19 27.96 14.18 -2.64
C GLY A 19 27.25 15.20 -1.76
N ASN A 20 28.02 16.15 -1.20
CA ASN A 20 27.48 17.22 -0.34
C ASN A 20 26.62 16.70 0.83
N GLY A 21 26.94 15.52 1.36
CA GLY A 21 26.21 14.91 2.49
C GLY A 21 24.84 14.32 2.14
N ILE A 22 24.49 14.20 0.86
CA ILE A 22 23.21 13.64 0.39
C ILE A 22 23.44 12.45 -0.56
N LYS A 23 22.51 11.50 -0.59
CA LYS A 23 22.42 10.48 -1.64
C LYS A 23 21.21 10.79 -2.53
N LEU A 24 21.47 11.11 -3.80
CA LEU A 24 20.44 11.34 -4.81
C LEU A 24 20.26 10.08 -5.66
N PHE A 25 19.02 9.63 -5.81
CA PHE A 25 18.64 8.46 -6.58
C PHE A 25 17.78 8.87 -7.77
N SER A 26 18.15 8.41 -8.96
CA SER A 26 17.39 8.61 -10.19
C SER A 26 17.55 7.41 -11.12
N TYR A 27 16.61 7.21 -12.03
CA TYR A 27 16.81 6.25 -13.11
C TYR A 27 17.80 6.80 -14.16
N GLY A 28 18.47 5.90 -14.89
CA GLY A 28 19.29 6.29 -16.04
C GLY A 28 18.47 6.96 -17.14
N SER A 29 19.12 7.76 -17.99
CA SER A 29 18.48 8.57 -19.04
C SER A 29 17.62 7.77 -20.04
N GLU A 30 17.88 6.47 -20.19
CA GLU A 30 17.15 5.57 -21.10
C GLU A 30 15.82 5.08 -20.51
N ALA A 31 15.72 4.99 -19.19
CA ALA A 31 14.47 4.72 -18.54
C ALA A 31 13.65 6.01 -18.61
N ASN A 32 12.56 6.02 -19.37
CA ASN A 32 11.65 7.16 -19.51
C ASN A 32 10.88 7.49 -18.21
N LYS A 33 11.54 7.42 -17.05
CA LYS A 33 11.05 7.60 -15.68
C LYS A 33 11.75 8.80 -15.06
N LYS A 34 11.02 9.91 -14.95
CA LYS A 34 11.53 11.17 -14.38
C LYS A 34 11.21 11.25 -12.89
N VAL A 35 11.81 10.37 -12.09
CA VAL A 35 11.57 10.28 -10.63
C VAL A 35 12.89 10.41 -9.89
N TYR A 36 12.92 11.30 -8.89
CA TYR A 36 14.12 11.62 -8.13
C TYR A 36 13.85 11.47 -6.63
N TRP A 37 14.75 10.81 -5.92
CA TRP A 37 14.69 10.63 -4.48
C TRP A 37 15.97 11.10 -3.83
N VAL A 38 15.87 11.78 -2.70
CA VAL A 38 17.01 12.23 -1.91
C VAL A 38 16.94 11.55 -0.57
N LEU A 39 18.03 10.95 -0.12
CA LEU A 39 18.16 10.39 1.21
C LEU A 39 19.16 11.21 2.01
N ILE A 40 18.70 11.71 3.15
CA ILE A 40 19.55 12.33 4.17
C ILE A 40 19.37 11.60 5.49
N GLU A 41 20.44 11.53 6.28
CA GLU A 41 20.38 11.05 7.66
C GLU A 41 20.67 12.24 8.58
N ARG A 42 19.88 12.36 9.66
CA ARG A 42 19.96 13.46 10.63
C ARG A 42 19.70 12.95 12.04
N ASP A 43 20.37 13.57 13.00
CA ASP A 43 20.15 13.32 14.43
C ASP A 43 19.01 14.18 15.00
N SER A 44 18.59 15.22 14.27
CA SER A 44 17.50 16.13 14.64
C SER A 44 16.49 16.29 13.50
N LEU A 45 15.28 16.71 13.86
CA LEU A 45 14.19 16.99 12.91
C LEU A 45 14.17 18.45 12.45
N ASP A 46 15.18 19.26 12.76
CA ASP A 46 15.22 20.68 12.36
C ASP A 46 15.73 20.86 10.92
N ILE A 47 15.06 20.21 9.97
CA ILE A 47 15.51 20.14 8.56
C ILE A 47 14.86 21.21 7.68
N LEU A 48 13.81 21.87 8.16
CA LEU A 48 13.04 22.84 7.37
C LEU A 48 13.87 24.08 6.96
N PRO A 49 14.78 24.61 7.80
CA PRO A 49 15.67 25.70 7.39
C PRO A 49 16.66 25.29 6.29
N GLU A 50 17.14 24.04 6.32
CA GLU A 50 18.18 23.51 5.41
C GLU A 50 17.64 23.14 4.00
N GLN A 51 16.33 23.20 3.77
CA GLN A 51 15.71 22.66 2.54
C GLN A 51 16.27 23.26 1.25
N SER A 52 16.53 24.57 1.25
CA SER A 52 17.09 25.28 0.09
C SER A 52 18.49 24.76 -0.25
N GLU A 53 19.30 24.52 0.77
CA GLU A 53 20.66 24.01 0.64
C GLU A 53 20.65 22.55 0.14
N ILE A 54 19.78 21.72 0.71
CA ILE A 54 19.57 20.33 0.26
C ILE A 54 19.14 20.31 -1.22
N PHE A 55 18.21 21.19 -1.62
CA PHE A 55 17.75 21.26 -3.00
C PHE A 55 18.87 21.70 -3.94
N SER A 56 19.66 22.69 -3.53
CA SER A 56 20.83 23.18 -4.27
C SER A 56 21.89 22.08 -4.43
N ALA A 57 22.13 21.29 -3.38
CA ALA A 57 23.02 20.13 -3.44
C ALA A 57 22.52 19.08 -4.43
N CYS A 58 21.21 18.83 -4.50
CA CYS A 58 20.62 17.93 -5.50
C CYS A 58 20.89 18.45 -6.91
N LYS A 59 20.72 19.76 -7.14
CA LYS A 59 20.98 20.39 -8.44
C LYS A 59 22.43 20.36 -8.87
N ALA A 60 23.35 20.42 -7.91
CA ALA A 60 24.77 20.24 -8.18
C ALA A 60 25.09 18.82 -8.67
N LEU A 61 24.42 17.81 -8.11
CA LEU A 61 24.58 16.40 -8.50
C LEU A 61 23.85 16.05 -9.80
N ASN A 62 22.69 16.67 -10.05
CA ASN A 62 21.88 16.38 -11.22
C ASN A 62 21.15 17.65 -11.71
N LYS A 63 21.53 18.12 -12.91
CA LYS A 63 21.04 19.38 -13.50
C LYS A 63 19.76 19.23 -14.30
N GLN A 64 19.08 18.07 -14.24
CA GLN A 64 17.86 17.85 -15.01
C GLN A 64 16.73 18.82 -14.57
N PRO A 65 16.08 19.52 -15.51
CA PRO A 65 14.99 20.45 -15.20
C PRO A 65 13.79 19.77 -14.51
N GLU A 66 13.49 18.53 -14.86
CA GLU A 66 12.31 17.82 -14.38
C GLU A 66 12.40 17.44 -12.90
N MET A 67 13.58 17.50 -12.31
CA MET A 67 13.78 17.28 -10.88
C MET A 67 12.97 18.27 -10.04
N ASP A 68 12.79 19.51 -10.48
CA ASP A 68 12.06 20.55 -9.73
C ASP A 68 10.63 20.16 -9.37
N LYS A 69 10.02 19.31 -10.21
CA LYS A 69 8.62 18.88 -10.06
C LYS A 69 8.49 17.45 -9.53
N ASN A 70 9.55 16.66 -9.59
CA ASN A 70 9.49 15.21 -9.40
C ASN A 70 10.48 14.67 -8.36
N ILE A 71 10.96 15.55 -7.47
CA ILE A 71 11.86 15.17 -6.38
C ILE A 71 11.11 14.93 -5.07
N SER A 72 11.51 13.87 -4.38
CA SER A 72 11.05 13.53 -3.03
C SER A 72 12.23 13.40 -2.09
N LEU A 73 12.08 13.89 -0.86
CA LEU A 73 13.08 13.83 0.21
C LEU A 73 12.69 12.77 1.24
N ILE A 74 13.63 11.90 1.58
CA ILE A 74 13.56 10.97 2.70
C ILE A 74 14.51 11.48 3.77
N VAL A 75 13.95 11.83 4.92
CA VAL A 75 14.71 12.15 6.14
C VAL A 75 14.74 10.90 7.00
N LEU A 76 15.92 10.31 7.12
CA LEU A 76 16.17 9.19 8.00
C LEU A 76 16.58 9.71 9.37
N ILE A 77 15.84 9.32 10.41
CA ILE A 77 16.14 9.69 11.79
C ILE A 77 16.15 8.47 12.69
N LYS A 78 17.14 8.40 13.56
CA LYS A 78 17.24 7.38 14.60
C LYS A 78 16.60 7.91 15.89
N LEU A 79 15.68 7.14 16.46
CA LEU A 79 15.01 7.42 17.73
C LEU A 79 15.32 6.30 18.73
N THR A 80 15.13 6.56 20.03
CA THR A 80 15.53 5.63 21.09
C THR A 80 14.42 4.67 21.47
N ASP A 81 13.19 5.18 21.58
CA ASP A 81 12.08 4.47 22.22
C ASP A 81 10.70 5.06 21.86
N LYS A 82 9.64 4.47 22.40
CA LYS A 82 8.25 4.89 22.13
C LYS A 82 7.95 6.32 22.60
N GLN A 83 8.59 6.80 23.66
CA GLN A 83 8.40 8.16 24.15
C GLN A 83 9.04 9.17 23.19
N SER A 84 10.28 8.91 22.75
CA SER A 84 10.96 9.74 21.74
C SER A 84 10.16 9.83 20.44
N VAL A 85 9.58 8.72 19.98
CA VAL A 85 8.67 8.68 18.81
C VAL A 85 7.42 9.54 19.04
N ARG A 86 6.78 9.43 20.21
CA ARG A 86 5.61 10.25 20.55
C ARG A 86 5.93 11.75 20.56
N MET A 87 7.09 12.14 21.10
CA MET A 87 7.54 13.53 21.12
C MET A 87 7.90 14.05 19.73
N ALA A 88 8.47 13.20 18.87
CA ALA A 88 8.86 13.55 17.51
C ALA A 88 7.67 13.70 16.54
N LYS A 89 6.54 13.02 16.79
CA LYS A 89 5.38 12.96 15.88
C LYS A 89 4.87 14.31 15.37
N PRO A 90 4.63 15.34 16.22
CA PRO A 90 4.16 16.63 15.74
C PRO A 90 5.14 17.29 14.76
N GLN A 91 6.44 17.17 15.01
CA GLN A 91 7.47 17.72 14.13
C GLN A 91 7.61 16.91 12.84
N ILE A 92 7.50 15.58 12.91
CA ILE A 92 7.43 14.72 11.72
C ILE A 92 6.29 15.16 10.81
N LEU A 93 5.08 15.34 11.36
CA LEU A 93 3.92 15.80 10.58
C LEU A 93 4.17 17.17 9.96
N LYS A 94 4.69 18.13 10.73
CA LYS A 94 5.05 19.47 10.23
C LYS A 94 6.04 19.41 9.06
N ILE A 95 6.99 18.46 9.08
CA ILE A 95 7.92 18.25 7.97
C ILE A 95 7.18 17.66 6.77
N GLU A 96 6.43 16.57 6.95
CA GLU A 96 5.77 15.87 5.85
C GLU A 96 4.71 16.73 5.14
N GLU A 97 4.02 17.60 5.88
CA GLU A 97 3.00 18.52 5.37
C GLU A 97 3.58 19.80 4.75
N ASN A 98 4.88 20.05 4.90
CA ASN A 98 5.52 21.23 4.33
C ASN A 98 5.59 21.11 2.80
N ALA A 99 4.96 22.05 2.07
CA ALA A 99 4.84 21.99 0.61
C ALA A 99 6.05 22.52 -0.19
N PHE A 100 7.09 23.04 0.46
CA PHE A 100 8.21 23.68 -0.25
C PHE A 100 9.26 22.67 -0.74
N TYR A 101 9.87 22.94 -1.89
CA TYR A 101 11.00 22.21 -2.52
C TYR A 101 10.77 20.74 -2.94
N PHE A 102 10.20 19.90 -2.07
CA PHE A 102 10.04 18.46 -2.29
C PHE A 102 8.80 17.94 -1.57
N LYS A 103 8.27 16.80 -2.03
CA LYS A 103 7.48 15.91 -1.17
C LYS A 103 8.42 15.31 -0.12
N LYS A 104 8.02 15.28 1.14
CA LYS A 104 8.92 14.84 2.24
C LYS A 104 8.34 13.65 2.96
N TYR A 105 9.23 12.74 3.32
CA TYR A 105 8.93 11.54 4.08
C TYR A 105 9.95 11.45 5.20
N VAL A 106 9.50 11.39 6.44
CA VAL A 106 10.38 11.12 7.58
C VAL A 106 10.25 9.64 7.93
N LEU A 107 11.34 8.90 7.79
CA LEU A 107 11.42 7.52 8.25
C LEU A 107 12.21 7.48 9.56
N TYR A 108 11.51 7.16 10.65
CA TYR A 108 12.15 6.89 11.93
C TYR A 108 12.36 5.39 12.16
N TYR A 109 13.43 5.08 12.86
CA TYR A 109 13.76 3.73 13.31
C TYR A 109 14.49 3.76 14.65
N THR A 110 14.44 2.67 15.40
CA THR A 110 15.33 2.42 16.53
C THR A 110 16.43 1.42 16.16
N ASP A 111 17.53 1.39 16.90
CA ASP A 111 18.57 0.38 16.71
C ASP A 111 18.00 -1.04 16.86
N ALA A 112 17.14 -1.26 17.87
CA ALA A 112 16.55 -2.56 18.12
C ALA A 112 15.75 -3.05 16.90
N GLU A 113 14.91 -2.19 16.31
CA GLU A 113 14.17 -2.52 15.09
C GLU A 113 15.10 -2.84 13.92
N TYR A 114 16.14 -2.02 13.73
CA TYR A 114 17.06 -2.21 12.61
C TYR A 114 17.89 -3.49 12.75
N GLN A 115 18.37 -3.81 13.96
CA GLN A 115 19.09 -5.06 14.20
C GLN A 115 18.17 -6.27 14.01
N GLN A 116 16.94 -6.23 14.54
CA GLN A 116 15.96 -7.28 14.30
C GLN A 116 15.64 -7.44 12.80
N LEU A 117 15.51 -6.33 12.07
CA LEU A 117 15.30 -6.33 10.62
C LEU A 117 16.44 -7.06 9.90
N LEU A 118 17.70 -6.75 10.24
CA LEU A 118 18.88 -7.38 9.64
C LEU A 118 18.93 -8.89 9.94
N VAL A 119 18.68 -9.28 11.19
CA VAL A 119 18.63 -10.70 11.59
C VAL A 119 17.54 -11.45 10.83
N ASN A 120 16.33 -10.89 10.74
CA ASN A 120 15.21 -11.55 10.05
C ASN A 120 15.38 -11.55 8.52
N LYS A 121 16.11 -10.58 7.95
CA LYS A 121 16.48 -10.58 6.53
C LYS A 121 17.33 -11.80 6.18
N GLY A 122 18.32 -12.10 7.03
CA GLY A 122 19.35 -13.10 6.72
C GLY A 122 20.03 -12.77 5.40
N ASP A 123 20.20 -13.78 4.55
CA ASP A 123 20.93 -13.66 3.28
C ASP A 123 20.10 -13.10 2.12
N LYS A 124 18.80 -12.87 2.31
CA LYS A 124 17.94 -12.30 1.26
C LYS A 124 18.36 -10.88 0.90
N SER A 125 18.10 -10.47 -0.33
CA SER A 125 18.21 -9.06 -0.70
C SER A 125 17.17 -8.21 0.05
N GLU A 126 17.44 -6.92 0.25
CA GLU A 126 16.52 -6.00 0.93
C GLU A 126 15.15 -5.97 0.25
N LEU A 127 15.11 -5.88 -1.08
CA LEU A 127 13.88 -5.84 -1.86
C LEU A 127 13.10 -7.16 -1.76
N GLU A 128 13.76 -8.30 -1.95
CA GLU A 128 13.12 -9.62 -1.83
C GLU A 128 12.54 -9.82 -0.43
N PHE A 129 13.29 -9.45 0.60
CA PHE A 129 12.82 -9.56 1.98
C PHE A 129 11.60 -8.67 2.22
N ILE A 130 11.65 -7.39 1.88
CA ILE A 130 10.52 -6.46 2.11
C ILE A 130 9.28 -6.93 1.34
N THR A 131 9.42 -7.26 0.06
CA THR A 131 8.30 -7.68 -0.80
C THR A 131 7.65 -8.98 -0.33
N TYR A 132 8.44 -9.92 0.18
CA TYR A 132 7.92 -11.12 0.84
C TYR A 132 7.15 -10.77 2.11
N GLN A 133 7.74 -9.97 3.01
CA GLN A 133 7.17 -9.72 4.34
C GLN A 133 5.87 -8.90 4.30
N ILE A 134 5.74 -7.94 3.38
CA ILE A 134 4.51 -7.13 3.27
C ILE A 134 3.28 -7.95 2.86
N THR A 135 3.48 -9.09 2.22
CA THR A 135 2.41 -10.03 1.82
C THR A 135 2.29 -11.24 2.74
N HIS A 136 3.19 -11.37 3.71
CA HIS A 136 3.18 -12.49 4.63
C HIS A 136 2.18 -12.27 5.77
N VAL A 137 1.29 -13.24 5.97
CA VAL A 137 0.14 -13.13 6.88
C VAL A 137 0.59 -12.84 8.32
N ASP A 138 1.66 -13.46 8.79
CA ASP A 138 2.09 -13.30 10.18
C ASP A 138 2.78 -11.94 10.41
N CYS A 139 3.54 -11.45 9.43
CA CYS A 139 4.07 -10.09 9.47
C CYS A 139 2.93 -9.06 9.53
N PHE A 140 1.90 -9.24 8.69
CA PHE A 140 0.71 -8.38 8.71
C PHE A 140 -0.06 -8.44 10.03
N LYS A 141 -0.24 -9.62 10.62
CA LYS A 141 -0.93 -9.78 11.91
C LYS A 141 -0.22 -9.02 13.03
N VAL A 142 1.11 -9.12 13.11
CA VAL A 142 1.92 -8.41 14.11
C VAL A 142 1.76 -6.90 13.94
N TYR A 143 1.91 -6.41 12.71
CA TYR A 143 1.71 -4.98 12.41
C TYR A 143 0.28 -4.51 12.75
N LYS A 144 -0.74 -5.27 12.33
CA LYS A 144 -2.15 -4.94 12.57
C LYS A 144 -2.49 -4.85 14.05
N ALA A 145 -1.88 -5.70 14.88
CA ALA A 145 -2.12 -5.70 16.32
C ALA A 145 -1.64 -4.40 16.98
N ASN A 146 -0.48 -3.87 16.56
CA ASN A 146 0.00 -2.57 17.03
C ASN A 146 0.93 -1.89 16.01
N PRO A 147 0.39 -1.03 15.12
CA PRO A 147 1.17 -0.34 14.09
C PRO A 147 2.25 0.61 14.62
N GLN A 148 2.11 1.02 15.89
CA GLN A 148 3.03 1.94 16.57
C GLN A 148 4.09 1.19 17.38
N ASP A 149 4.10 -0.13 17.30
CA ASP A 149 5.13 -0.91 17.97
C ASP A 149 6.48 -0.73 17.29
N LEU A 150 7.55 -0.81 18.10
CA LEU A 150 8.91 -0.63 17.64
C LEU A 150 9.57 -1.97 17.39
N ASN A 151 8.94 -2.76 16.50
CA ASN A 151 9.45 -4.04 16.02
C ASN A 151 9.75 -3.97 14.52
N TRP A 152 10.53 -4.92 14.03
CA TRP A 152 10.96 -4.91 12.63
C TRP A 152 9.79 -5.02 11.64
N GLN A 153 8.70 -5.72 11.98
CA GLN A 153 7.50 -5.84 11.13
C GLN A 153 6.85 -4.47 10.93
N SER A 154 6.69 -3.70 12.00
CA SER A 154 6.19 -2.32 11.93
C SER A 154 7.12 -1.43 11.11
N LEU A 155 8.45 -1.59 11.23
CA LEU A 155 9.41 -0.87 10.40
C LEU A 155 9.26 -1.21 8.90
N VAL A 156 9.04 -2.49 8.54
CA VAL A 156 8.77 -2.93 7.16
C VAL A 156 7.55 -2.20 6.58
N TYR A 157 6.45 -2.12 7.33
CA TYR A 157 5.26 -1.39 6.87
C TYR A 157 5.48 0.12 6.83
N ARG A 158 6.18 0.71 7.81
CA ARG A 158 6.52 2.15 7.78
C ARG A 158 7.34 2.54 6.55
N MET A 159 8.29 1.70 6.14
CA MET A 159 9.03 1.89 4.88
C MET A 159 8.10 1.81 3.68
N THR A 160 7.31 0.74 3.59
CA THR A 160 6.43 0.48 2.42
C THR A 160 5.38 1.57 2.22
N LEU A 161 4.86 2.14 3.31
CA LEU A 161 3.90 3.26 3.23
C LEU A 161 4.55 4.58 2.77
N LYS A 162 5.87 4.73 2.91
CA LYS A 162 6.61 5.94 2.51
C LYS A 162 7.28 5.80 1.15
N PHE A 163 7.50 4.57 0.69
CA PHE A 163 8.27 4.25 -0.51
C PHE A 163 7.37 3.64 -1.59
N PRO A 164 6.67 4.45 -2.41
CA PRO A 164 5.69 3.98 -3.38
C PRO A 164 6.30 3.21 -4.57
N PHE A 165 7.62 3.05 -4.61
CA PHE A 165 8.31 2.23 -5.61
C PHE A 165 8.48 0.76 -5.17
N ILE A 166 8.20 0.42 -3.91
CA ILE A 166 8.24 -0.98 -3.46
C ILE A 166 7.07 -1.72 -4.11
N PRO A 167 7.33 -2.77 -4.90
CA PRO A 167 6.25 -3.51 -5.55
C PRO A 167 5.48 -4.31 -4.50
N VAL A 168 4.14 -4.24 -4.57
CA VAL A 168 3.28 -5.14 -3.81
C VAL A 168 2.94 -6.32 -4.72
N PRO A 169 3.47 -7.54 -4.47
CA PRO A 169 3.18 -8.69 -5.31
C PRO A 169 1.74 -9.17 -5.05
N ILE A 170 0.79 -8.52 -5.71
CA ILE A 170 -0.62 -8.93 -5.69
C ILE A 170 -0.73 -10.17 -6.57
N LYS A 171 -0.77 -11.34 -5.95
CA LYS A 171 -1.24 -12.55 -6.62
C LYS A 171 -2.74 -12.38 -6.84
N THR A 172 -3.15 -12.05 -8.07
CA THR A 172 -4.54 -12.16 -8.51
C THR A 172 -4.93 -13.63 -8.44
N ASN A 173 -5.43 -14.05 -7.27
CA ASN A 173 -5.85 -15.41 -7.05
C ASN A 173 -7.20 -15.58 -7.75
N LYS A 174 -7.15 -16.21 -8.94
CA LYS A 174 -8.23 -16.32 -9.92
C LYS A 174 -8.54 -14.96 -10.55
N GLY A 175 -8.77 -14.97 -11.86
CA GLY A 175 -9.22 -13.76 -12.56
C GLY A 175 -10.37 -13.14 -11.80
N LEU A 176 -10.55 -11.83 -11.95
CA LEU A 176 -11.79 -11.15 -11.59
C LEU A 176 -12.93 -11.74 -12.43
N ALA A 177 -13.28 -13.01 -12.20
CA ALA A 177 -14.61 -13.49 -12.49
C ALA A 177 -15.47 -12.58 -11.64
N SER A 178 -16.25 -11.75 -12.31
CA SER A 178 -17.15 -10.84 -11.64
C SER A 178 -17.91 -11.66 -10.60
N LEU A 179 -18.01 -11.14 -9.37
CA LEU A 179 -18.89 -11.75 -8.37
C LEU A 179 -20.28 -12.00 -8.95
N PHE A 180 -20.68 -11.21 -9.94
CA PHE A 180 -21.86 -11.42 -10.76
C PHE A 180 -21.87 -12.74 -11.52
N GLU A 181 -20.80 -13.09 -12.24
CA GLU A 181 -20.69 -14.36 -12.98
C GLU A 181 -20.63 -15.55 -12.03
N ASP A 182 -19.85 -15.44 -10.94
CA ASP A 182 -19.79 -16.49 -9.91
C ASP A 182 -21.15 -16.71 -9.24
N ASN A 183 -21.89 -15.63 -8.98
CA ASN A 183 -23.23 -15.72 -8.41
C ASN A 183 -24.25 -16.23 -9.43
N LYS A 184 -24.16 -15.84 -10.71
CA LYS A 184 -25.03 -16.32 -11.79
C LYS A 184 -24.89 -17.83 -11.98
N VAL A 185 -23.65 -18.33 -12.01
CA VAL A 185 -23.38 -19.78 -12.08
C VAL A 185 -23.93 -20.49 -10.83
N LYS A 186 -23.74 -19.92 -9.63
CA LYS A 186 -24.30 -20.50 -8.39
C LYS A 186 -25.82 -20.50 -8.35
N LEU A 187 -26.49 -19.46 -8.87
CA LEU A 187 -27.95 -19.39 -8.98
C LEU A 187 -28.48 -20.45 -9.94
N ALA A 188 -27.83 -20.61 -11.10
CA ALA A 188 -28.20 -21.61 -12.09
C ALA A 188 -27.94 -23.06 -11.61
N THR A 189 -26.88 -23.29 -10.84
CA THR A 189 -26.50 -24.64 -10.39
C THR A 189 -27.18 -25.12 -9.11
N LYS A 190 -27.62 -24.21 -8.23
CA LYS A 190 -28.16 -24.58 -6.91
C LYS A 190 -29.69 -24.62 -6.82
N ARG A 191 -30.42 -24.68 -7.94
CA ARG A 191 -31.89 -24.80 -7.96
C ARG A 191 -32.62 -23.69 -7.18
N PHE A 192 -32.00 -22.52 -7.00
CA PHE A 192 -32.65 -21.40 -6.32
C PHE A 192 -33.73 -20.72 -7.17
N THR A 193 -33.81 -21.05 -8.46
CA THR A 193 -34.85 -20.55 -9.36
C THR A 193 -36.08 -21.46 -9.42
N GLU A 194 -36.07 -22.65 -8.82
CA GLU A 194 -37.20 -23.61 -8.96
C GLU A 194 -38.54 -23.01 -8.49
N LEU A 195 -38.53 -22.19 -7.45
CA LEU A 195 -39.74 -21.49 -6.99
C LEU A 195 -40.13 -20.36 -7.94
N ASP A 196 -39.15 -19.61 -8.45
CA ASP A 196 -39.37 -18.48 -9.35
C ASP A 196 -39.90 -18.97 -10.71
N ASP A 197 -39.28 -20.00 -11.27
CA ASP A 197 -39.69 -20.67 -12.50
C ASP A 197 -41.13 -21.21 -12.36
N LYS A 198 -41.47 -21.85 -11.23
CA LYS A 198 -42.83 -22.33 -10.95
C LYS A 198 -43.85 -21.20 -10.80
N LEU A 199 -43.47 -20.09 -10.16
CA LEU A 199 -44.33 -18.92 -10.04
C LEU A 199 -44.60 -18.31 -11.42
N VAL A 200 -43.57 -18.18 -12.25
CA VAL A 200 -43.72 -17.72 -13.62
C VAL A 200 -44.62 -18.67 -14.40
N GLU A 201 -44.42 -19.99 -14.37
CA GLU A 201 -45.30 -20.95 -15.06
C GLU A 201 -46.77 -20.85 -14.62
N LEU A 202 -47.03 -20.71 -13.31
CA LEU A 202 -48.38 -20.65 -12.77
C LEU A 202 -49.15 -19.39 -13.17
N TYR A 203 -48.46 -18.25 -13.29
CA TYR A 203 -49.10 -16.94 -13.42
C TYR A 203 -48.87 -16.26 -14.77
N ASN A 204 -47.87 -16.65 -15.56
CA ASN A 204 -47.63 -16.12 -16.92
C ASN A 204 -48.82 -16.30 -17.89
N PRO A 205 -49.68 -17.33 -17.79
CA PRO A 205 -50.88 -17.43 -18.64
C PRO A 205 -52.01 -16.48 -18.23
N MET A 206 -51.94 -15.85 -17.06
CA MET A 206 -52.99 -14.99 -16.51
C MET A 206 -52.76 -13.53 -16.89
N ALA A 207 -53.84 -12.78 -17.09
CA ALA A 207 -53.71 -11.33 -17.28
C ALA A 207 -53.31 -10.65 -15.95
N ILE A 208 -52.54 -9.56 -16.02
CA ILE A 208 -52.04 -8.83 -14.82
C ILE A 208 -53.18 -8.45 -13.86
N ASN A 209 -54.35 -8.07 -14.40
CA ASN A 209 -55.51 -7.71 -13.57
C ASN A 209 -56.10 -8.91 -12.82
N GLU A 210 -55.98 -10.12 -13.36
CA GLU A 210 -56.42 -11.35 -12.69
C GLU A 210 -55.46 -11.72 -11.57
N ILE A 211 -54.15 -11.55 -11.79
CA ILE A 211 -53.12 -11.78 -10.77
C ILE A 211 -53.30 -10.83 -9.59
N ASN A 212 -53.55 -9.54 -9.86
CA ASN A 212 -53.73 -8.51 -8.82
C ASN A 212 -54.98 -8.72 -7.95
N ASN A 213 -55.94 -9.52 -8.42
CA ASN A 213 -57.16 -9.83 -7.67
C ASN A 213 -57.05 -11.12 -6.84
N LEU A 214 -55.91 -11.83 -6.90
CA LEU A 214 -55.71 -13.04 -6.11
C LEU A 214 -55.44 -12.69 -4.64
N THR A 215 -56.13 -13.38 -3.75
CA THR A 215 -55.88 -13.31 -2.32
C THR A 215 -54.65 -14.16 -1.95
N PRO A 216 -53.95 -13.84 -0.84
CA PRO A 216 -52.81 -14.63 -0.36
C PRO A 216 -53.12 -16.12 -0.18
N SER A 217 -54.33 -16.46 0.24
CA SER A 217 -54.79 -17.85 0.42
C SER A 217 -54.92 -18.60 -0.91
N GLU A 218 -55.38 -17.93 -1.97
CA GLU A 218 -55.50 -18.52 -3.31
C GLU A 218 -54.13 -18.72 -3.97
N ILE A 219 -53.19 -17.80 -3.73
CA ILE A 219 -51.81 -17.92 -4.18
C ILE A 219 -51.15 -19.14 -3.53
N LEU A 220 -51.28 -19.27 -2.21
CA LEU A 220 -50.72 -20.41 -1.48
C LEU A 220 -51.35 -21.75 -1.91
N ALA A 221 -52.66 -21.78 -2.14
CA ALA A 221 -53.35 -22.98 -2.61
C ALA A 221 -52.84 -23.45 -3.99
N LYS A 222 -52.59 -22.51 -4.92
CA LYS A 222 -52.04 -22.79 -6.25
C LYS A 222 -50.59 -23.27 -6.21
N LEU A 223 -49.78 -22.75 -5.28
CA LEU A 223 -48.39 -23.18 -5.08
C LEU A 223 -48.29 -24.58 -4.46
N ILE A 224 -49.22 -24.94 -3.58
CA ILE A 224 -49.24 -26.26 -2.93
C ILE A 224 -49.79 -27.35 -3.87
N SER A 225 -50.75 -27.02 -4.74
CA SER A 225 -51.36 -27.99 -5.67
C SER A 225 -50.38 -28.48 -6.75
N THR A 226 -49.26 -27.80 -6.95
CA THR A 226 -48.18 -28.13 -7.90
C THR A 226 -47.03 -28.97 -7.30
N VAL A 227 -47.16 -29.44 -6.04
CA VAL A 227 -46.14 -30.26 -5.33
C VAL A 227 -46.53 -31.76 -5.26
N LYS A 228 -47.33 -32.26 -6.20
CA LYS A 228 -47.55 -33.71 -6.37
C LYS A 228 -46.73 -34.28 -7.50
#